data_AF-A0A0S4KMI0-F1
#
_entry.id   AF-A0A0S4KMI0-F1
#
_cell.length_a   1.000
_cell.length_b   1.000
_cell.length_c   1.000
_cell.angle_alpha   90.00
_cell.angle_beta   90.00
_cell.angle_gamma   90.00
#
_symmetry.space_group_name_H-M   'P 1'
#
loop_
_entity.id
_entity.type
_entity.pdbx_description
1 polymer ?
#
loop_
_entity_poly.entity_id
_entity_poly.type
_entity_poly.pdbx_seq_one_letter_code
_entity_poly.pdbx_strand_id
1 'polypeptide(L)'
;MPEPAQDLEVLQARLLAVEKELEKLRLELACSRSGNSWTHNSKVVPIGYLRPSQAIIASLREFDRPVGVGVLRQRLESKGYPMEKFGPTKNYFYTLICRLAESGKIARLEGDEVMLAG
;
A
#
# COMPACT_ATOMS: atom_id res chain seq x y z
N MET A 1 -39.36 -35.95 13.28
CA MET A 1 -38.35 -34.96 13.71
C MET A 1 -37.16 -35.14 12.78
N PRO A 2 -36.90 -34.24 11.83
CA PRO A 2 -35.77 -34.40 10.91
C PRO A 2 -34.44 -34.14 11.63
N GLU A 3 -33.43 -34.90 11.23
CA GLU A 3 -32.18 -35.14 11.95
C GLU A 3 -31.15 -34.00 11.73
N PRO A 4 -30.40 -33.59 12.77
CA PRO A 4 -29.45 -32.46 12.72
C PRO A 4 -28.24 -32.69 11.79
N ALA A 5 -28.10 -33.87 11.20
CA ALA A 5 -27.00 -34.23 10.31
C ALA A 5 -27.13 -33.59 8.92
N GLN A 6 -28.36 -33.48 8.39
CA GLN A 6 -28.59 -32.90 7.06
C GLN A 6 -28.32 -31.40 7.02
N ASP A 7 -28.61 -30.69 8.10
CA ASP A 7 -28.35 -29.25 8.20
C ASP A 7 -26.85 -28.93 8.24
N LEU A 8 -26.03 -29.79 8.84
CA LEU A 8 -24.58 -29.61 8.90
C LEU A 8 -23.91 -29.77 7.53
N GLU A 9 -24.33 -30.77 6.75
CA GLU A 9 -23.79 -30.98 5.40
C GLU A 9 -24.17 -29.82 4.46
N VAL A 10 -25.40 -29.32 4.57
CA VAL A 10 -25.87 -28.16 3.79
C VAL A 10 -25.11 -26.89 4.20
N LEU A 11 -24.85 -26.69 5.49
CA LEU A 11 -24.06 -25.55 5.98
C LEU A 11 -22.59 -25.63 5.56
N GLN A 12 -21.98 -26.82 5.57
CA GLN A 12 -20.62 -27.03 5.07
C GLN A 12 -20.51 -26.77 3.56
N ALA A 13 -21.47 -27.25 2.78
CA ALA A 13 -21.52 -26.98 1.34
C ALA A 13 -21.67 -25.47 1.04
N ARG A 14 -22.46 -24.75 1.85
CA ARG A 14 -22.60 -23.29 1.74
C ARG A 14 -21.34 -22.54 2.14
N LEU A 15 -20.64 -22.97 3.20
CA LEU A 15 -19.34 -22.40 3.59
C LEU A 15 -18.31 -22.55 2.48
N LEU A 16 -18.20 -23.75 1.89
CA LEU A 16 -17.29 -23.99 0.77
C LEU A 16 -17.64 -23.17 -0.47
N ALA A 17 -18.92 -22.92 -0.73
CA ALA A 17 -19.36 -22.05 -1.82
C ALA A 17 -18.94 -20.58 -1.56
N VAL A 18 -19.15 -20.09 -0.34
CA VAL A 18 -18.74 -18.74 0.07
C VAL A 18 -17.22 -18.57 0.03
N GLU A 19 -16.45 -19.57 0.47
CA GLU A 19 -14.99 -19.55 0.40
C GLU A 19 -14.48 -19.47 -1.05
N LYS A 20 -15.10 -20.22 -1.96
CA LYS A 20 -14.79 -20.17 -3.40
C LYS A 20 -15.15 -18.82 -4.03
N GLU A 21 -16.29 -18.23 -3.67
CA GLU A 21 -16.67 -16.89 -4.12
C GLU A 21 -15.69 -15.83 -3.59
N LEU A 22 -15.23 -15.98 -2.34
CA LEU A 22 -14.26 -15.08 -1.71
C LEU A 22 -12.89 -15.20 -2.38
N GLU A 23 -12.47 -16.40 -2.75
CA GLU A 23 -11.23 -16.63 -3.52
C GLU A 23 -11.32 -16.05 -4.94
N LYS A 24 -12.46 -16.21 -5.61
CA LYS A 24 -12.71 -15.61 -6.92
C LYS A 24 -12.71 -14.08 -6.85
N LEU A 25 -13.36 -13.49 -5.86
CA LEU A 25 -13.33 -12.05 -5.61
C LEU A 25 -11.92 -11.54 -5.31
N ARG A 26 -11.11 -12.30 -4.55
CA ARG A 26 -9.68 -11.98 -4.34
C ARG A 26 -8.90 -11.99 -5.65
N LEU A 27 -9.17 -12.96 -6.54
CA LEU A 27 -8.52 -13.05 -7.85
C LEU A 27 -8.96 -11.92 -8.79
N GLU A 28 -10.25 -11.58 -8.81
CA GLU A 28 -10.78 -10.45 -9.59
C GLU A 28 -10.25 -9.12 -9.07
N LEU A 29 -10.13 -8.93 -7.75
CA LEU A 29 -9.46 -7.77 -7.15
C LEU A 29 -7.98 -7.70 -7.54
N ALA A 30 -7.30 -8.85 -7.64
CA ALA A 30 -5.90 -8.92 -8.04
C ALA A 30 -5.70 -8.55 -9.52
N CYS A 31 -6.67 -8.87 -10.39
CA CYS A 31 -6.58 -8.60 -11.83
C CYS A 31 -7.12 -7.20 -12.22
N SER A 32 -8.06 -6.62 -11.48
CA SER A 32 -8.64 -5.30 -11.81
C SER A 32 -7.76 -4.11 -11.40
N ARG A 33 -6.64 -4.37 -10.71
CA ARG A 33 -5.60 -3.38 -10.41
C ARG A 33 -4.32 -3.66 -11.19
N SER A 34 -4.43 -3.69 -12.53
CA SER A 34 -3.32 -3.44 -13.47
C SER A 34 -2.86 -1.97 -13.43
N GLY A 35 -2.62 -1.50 -12.20
CA GLY A 35 -2.20 -0.18 -11.79
C GLY A 35 -1.61 -0.26 -10.39
N ASN A 36 -0.53 -1.04 -10.24
CA ASN A 36 0.31 -1.11 -9.03
C ASN A 36 -0.33 -1.71 -7.76
N SER A 37 -0.99 -2.86 -7.84
CA SER A 37 -1.33 -3.64 -6.63
C SER A 37 -0.08 -4.29 -6.03
N TRP A 38 0.67 -3.53 -5.23
CA TRP A 38 1.57 -4.07 -4.20
C TRP A 38 0.71 -4.68 -3.08
N THR A 39 -0.03 -5.74 -3.41
CA THR A 39 -0.72 -6.57 -2.42
C THR A 39 0.09 -7.83 -2.22
N HIS A 40 0.92 -7.76 -1.18
CA HIS A 40 0.79 -8.70 -0.07
C HIS A 40 0.95 -10.19 -0.39
N ASN A 41 1.95 -10.55 -1.20
CA ASN A 41 2.50 -11.91 -1.19
C ASN A 41 3.99 -11.88 -0.80
N SER A 42 4.24 -12.33 0.43
CA SER A 42 5.37 -13.20 0.75
C SER A 42 6.78 -12.61 0.67
N LYS A 43 7.03 -11.57 1.47
CA LYS A 43 8.27 -11.24 2.23
C LYS A 43 8.13 -9.78 2.63
N VAL A 44 8.24 -9.46 3.92
CA VAL A 44 8.36 -8.07 4.37
C VAL A 44 9.69 -7.55 3.81
N VAL A 45 9.66 -6.95 2.62
CA VAL A 45 10.85 -6.36 2.02
C VAL A 45 11.22 -5.17 2.89
N PRO A 46 12.41 -5.15 3.52
CA PRO A 46 12.80 -4.03 4.36
C PRO A 46 12.76 -2.74 3.53
N ILE A 47 12.30 -1.64 4.13
CA ILE A 47 12.09 -0.36 3.42
C ILE A 47 13.35 0.07 2.66
N GLY A 48 14.54 -0.24 3.19
CA GLY A 48 15.83 0.05 2.58
C GLY A 48 16.05 -0.58 1.20
N TYR A 49 15.34 -1.64 0.82
CA TYR A 49 15.42 -2.26 -0.50
C TYR A 49 14.41 -1.68 -1.51
N LEU A 50 13.46 -0.87 -1.06
CA LEU A 50 12.47 -0.25 -1.93
C LEU A 50 13.09 0.85 -2.79
N ARG A 51 12.50 1.07 -3.98
CA ARG A 51 12.83 2.24 -4.81
C ARG A 51 12.43 3.52 -4.07
N PRO A 52 13.13 4.64 -4.28
CA PRO A 52 12.84 5.93 -3.65
C PRO A 52 11.35 6.33 -3.65
N SER A 53 10.68 6.20 -4.81
CA SER A 53 9.24 6.49 -4.95
C SER A 53 8.34 5.54 -4.15
N GLN A 54 8.71 4.26 -4.07
CA GLN A 54 7.97 3.25 -3.32
C GLN A 54 8.15 3.43 -1.82
N ALA A 55 9.34 3.80 -1.37
CA ALA A 55 9.61 4.11 0.03
C ALA A 55 8.79 5.31 0.50
N ILE A 56 8.68 6.35 -0.33
CA ILE A 56 7.80 7.51 -0.07
C ILE A 56 6.34 7.07 0.10
N ILE A 57 5.80 6.31 -0.86
CA ILE A 57 4.41 5.84 -0.80
C ILE A 57 4.18 4.93 0.42
N ALA A 58 5.09 3.98 0.68
CA ALA A 58 5.01 3.08 1.82
C ALA A 58 5.05 3.86 3.15
N SER A 59 5.88 4.89 3.24
CA SER A 59 5.91 5.73 4.44
C SER A 59 4.67 6.61 4.57
N LEU A 60 4.08 7.09 3.47
CA LEU A 60 2.83 7.84 3.50
C LEU A 60 1.63 6.96 3.85
N ARG A 61 1.65 5.66 3.53
CA ARG A 61 0.59 4.70 3.94
C ARG A 61 0.46 4.52 5.44
N GLU A 62 1.50 4.83 6.20
CA GLU A 62 1.45 4.80 7.66
C GLU A 62 0.85 6.08 8.27
N PHE A 63 0.60 7.10 7.45
CA PHE A 63 0.03 8.35 7.89
C PHE A 63 -1.39 8.49 7.35
N ASP A 64 -2.38 8.52 8.25
CA ASP A 64 -3.77 8.83 7.91
C ASP A 64 -4.03 10.35 7.80
N ARG A 65 -2.97 11.17 7.79
CA ARG A 65 -3.05 12.63 7.77
C ARG A 65 -2.03 13.24 6.80
N PRO A 66 -2.24 14.48 6.35
CA PRO A 66 -1.23 15.26 5.67
C PRO A 66 0.06 15.35 6.49
N VAL A 67 1.19 15.16 5.82
CA VAL A 67 2.51 15.22 6.48
C VAL A 67 3.42 16.15 5.71
N GLY A 68 4.10 17.03 6.44
CA GLY A 68 5.15 17.87 5.88
C GLY A 68 6.28 17.05 5.25
N VAL A 69 6.80 17.50 4.10
CA VAL A 69 7.89 16.83 3.36
C VAL A 69 9.12 16.60 4.25
N GLY A 70 9.42 17.51 5.19
CA GLY A 70 10.50 17.35 6.16
C GLY A 70 10.26 16.20 7.15
N VAL A 71 9.04 16.06 7.66
CA VAL A 71 8.65 14.98 8.58
C VAL A 71 8.68 13.63 7.86
N LEU A 72 8.23 13.58 6.61
CA LEU A 72 8.32 12.39 5.77
C LEU A 72 9.77 11.92 5.60
N ARG A 73 10.70 12.85 5.37
CA ARG A 73 12.14 12.53 5.28
C ARG A 73 12.67 11.96 6.60
N GLN A 74 12.42 12.64 7.72
CA GLN A 74 12.87 12.16 9.03
C GLN A 74 12.32 10.78 9.36
N ARG A 75 11.07 10.49 8.96
CA ARG A 75 10.46 9.18 9.13
C ARG A 75 11.18 8.10 8.32
N LEU A 76 11.55 8.39 7.07
CA LEU A 76 12.34 7.48 6.25
C LEU A 76 13.74 7.24 6.85
N GLU A 77 14.39 8.28 7.36
CA GLU A 77 15.69 8.18 8.06
C GLU A 77 15.57 7.32 9.31
N SER A 78 14.55 7.54 10.13
CA SER A 78 14.28 6.80 11.37
C SER A 78 13.97 5.31 11.12
N LYS A 79 13.46 4.97 9.94
CA LYS A 79 13.23 3.59 9.51
C LYS A 79 14.46 2.94 8.87
N GLY A 80 15.60 3.64 8.85
CA GLY A 80 16.84 3.14 8.26
C GLY A 80 16.83 3.12 6.73
N TYR A 81 16.07 3.97 6.07
CA TYR A 81 16.17 4.11 4.62
C TYR A 81 17.47 4.84 4.24
N PRO A 82 18.30 4.28 3.33
CA PRO A 82 19.55 4.91 2.93
C PRO A 82 19.27 6.19 2.13
N MET A 83 19.51 7.34 2.75
CA MET A 83 19.24 8.65 2.15
C MET A 83 20.13 8.96 0.95
N GLU A 84 21.25 8.26 0.83
CA GLU A 84 22.15 8.33 -0.32
C GLU A 84 21.42 7.96 -1.63
N LYS A 85 20.35 7.14 -1.53
CA LYS A 85 19.48 6.83 -2.68
C LYS A 85 18.70 8.03 -3.20
N PHE A 86 18.54 9.08 -2.38
CA PHE A 86 17.99 10.36 -2.82
C PHE A 86 19.06 11.31 -3.40
N GLY A 87 20.27 10.81 -3.63
CA GLY A 87 21.38 11.57 -4.19
C GLY A 87 22.04 12.52 -3.18
N PRO A 88 23.22 13.07 -3.54
CA PRO A 88 24.07 13.82 -2.63
C PRO A 88 23.45 15.14 -2.16
N THR A 89 22.63 15.77 -3.00
CA THR A 89 22.00 17.08 -2.71
C THR A 89 20.59 16.96 -2.14
N LYS A 90 20.04 15.75 -1.98
CA LYS A 90 18.66 15.50 -1.55
C LYS A 90 17.55 16.16 -2.40
N ASN A 91 17.90 16.90 -3.47
CA ASN A 91 16.96 17.53 -4.39
C ASN A 91 16.08 16.50 -5.12
N TYR A 92 16.62 15.32 -5.38
CA TYR A 92 15.90 14.22 -6.02
C TYR A 92 14.67 13.77 -5.19
N PHE A 93 14.70 13.95 -3.86
CA PHE A 93 13.55 13.67 -3.00
C PHE A 93 12.35 14.56 -3.35
N TYR A 94 12.57 15.87 -3.45
CA TYR A 94 11.53 16.83 -3.81
C TYR A 94 11.05 16.61 -5.25
N THR A 95 11.97 16.32 -6.19
CA THR A 95 11.59 15.98 -7.57
C THR A 95 10.70 14.74 -7.63
N LEU A 96 10.98 13.72 -6.82
CA LEU A 96 10.14 12.52 -6.75
C LEU A 96 8.75 12.83 -6.20
N ILE A 97 8.65 13.69 -5.20
CA ILE A 97 7.37 14.14 -4.65
C ILE A 97 6.56 14.87 -5.73
N CYS A 98 7.16 15.82 -6.46
CA CYS A 98 6.47 16.50 -7.55
C CYS A 98 5.97 15.51 -8.62
N ARG A 99 6.81 14.58 -9.06
CA ARG A 99 6.42 13.55 -10.04
C ARG A 99 5.33 12.62 -9.52
N LEU A 100 5.38 12.25 -8.24
CA LEU A 100 4.34 11.43 -7.63
C LEU A 100 3.00 12.19 -7.56
N ALA A 101 3.05 13.49 -7.30
CA ALA A 101 1.87 14.35 -7.30
C ALA A 101 1.29 14.50 -8.72
N GLU A 102 2.14 14.77 -9.72
CA GLU A 102 1.75 14.81 -11.14
C GLU A 102 1.14 13.48 -11.61
N SER A 103 1.65 12.34 -11.12
CA SER A 103 1.12 11.02 -11.43
C SER A 103 -0.19 10.66 -10.70
N GLY A 104 -0.71 11.56 -9.85
CA GLY A 104 -1.93 11.33 -9.07
C GLY A 104 -1.79 10.28 -7.98
N LYS A 105 -0.56 9.93 -7.56
CA LYS A 105 -0.32 8.95 -6.49
C LYS A 105 -0.33 9.57 -5.10
N ILE A 106 0.00 10.85 -5.02
CA ILE A 106 -0.02 11.65 -3.80
C ILE A 106 -0.71 12.98 -4.10
N ALA A 107 -1.37 13.56 -3.13
CA ALA A 107 -1.88 14.92 -3.19
C ALA A 107 -0.92 15.85 -2.44
N ARG A 108 -0.57 16.99 -3.05
CA ARG A 108 0.03 18.12 -2.34
C ARG A 108 -1.10 19.02 -1.86
N LEU A 109 -1.08 19.36 -0.58
CA LEU A 109 -2.01 20.31 0.02
C LEU A 109 -1.36 21.68 0.12
N GLU A 110 -2.09 22.67 0.63
CA GLU A 110 -1.52 23.99 0.93
C GLU A 110 -0.46 23.88 2.02
N GLY A 111 0.71 24.48 1.78
CA GLY A 111 1.92 24.21 2.56
C GLY A 111 2.69 23.01 2.01
N ASP A 112 3.93 22.78 2.43
CA ASP A 112 4.75 21.64 1.97
C ASP A 112 4.25 20.29 2.54
N GLU A 113 2.95 20.06 2.51
CA GLU A 113 2.28 18.88 3.01
C GLU A 113 1.88 17.93 1.88
N VAL A 114 2.05 16.64 2.14
CA VAL A 114 1.76 15.56 1.21
C VAL A 114 0.93 14.48 1.89
N MET A 115 -0.02 13.92 1.15
CA MET A 115 -0.80 12.76 1.55
C MET A 115 -1.01 11.81 0.37
N LEU A 116 -1.45 10.58 0.62
CA LEU A 116 -1.83 9.68 -0.48
C LEU A 116 -3.09 10.21 -1.18
N ALA A 117 -3.10 10.12 -2.51
CA ALA A 117 -4.30 10.37 -3.28
C ALA A 117 -5.26 9.18 -3.08
N GLY A 118 -6.51 9.49 -2.73
CA GLY A 118 -7.60 8.52 -2.55
C GLY A 118 -8.13 7.95 -3.85
#